data_AF-A0A1M4W616-F1
#
_entry.id   AF-A0A1M4W616-F1
#
_cell.length_a   1.000
_cell.length_b   1.000
_cell.length_c   1.000
_cell.angle_alpha   90.00
_cell.angle_beta   90.00
_cell.angle_gamma   90.00
#
_symmetry.space_group_name_H-M   'P 1'
#
loop_
_entity.id
_entity.type
_entity.pdbx_description
1 polymer ?
#
loop_
_entity_poly.entity_id
_entity_poly.type
_entity_poly.pdbx_seq_one_letter_code
_entity_poly.pdbx_strand_id
1 'polypeptide(L)'
;MYGSTQISDKDIMMNVLGNYKLAIEMFSHAAVESANESIRREYINLLNSTLEDQRTVWNSINQRGWYPVKPAPPQDIQEARNKFRQPVGMM
;
A
#
# COMPACT_ATOMS: atom_id res chain seq x y z
N MET A 1 35.05 -17.21 8.76
CA MET A 1 34.18 -16.37 9.62
C MET A 1 32.84 -16.23 8.93
N TYR A 2 31.80 -16.94 9.38
CA TYR A 2 30.43 -16.63 8.95
C TYR A 2 30.01 -15.39 9.75
N GLY A 3 29.96 -14.24 9.10
CA GLY A 3 29.49 -13.00 9.73
C GLY A 3 28.03 -13.18 10.15
N SER A 4 27.75 -13.06 11.44
CA SER A 4 26.39 -12.99 11.95
C SER A 4 25.73 -11.73 11.38
N THR A 5 24.90 -11.89 10.36
CA THR A 5 24.11 -10.76 9.84
C THR A 5 23.03 -10.47 10.87
N GLN A 6 23.23 -9.42 11.67
CA GLN A 6 22.18 -8.94 12.57
C GLN A 6 21.11 -8.24 11.76
N ILE A 7 19.88 -8.74 11.85
CA ILE A 7 18.70 -8.11 11.27
C ILE A 7 18.39 -6.87 12.12
N SER A 8 18.30 -5.70 11.48
CA SER A 8 17.95 -4.47 12.19
C SER A 8 16.44 -4.32 12.38
N ASP A 9 16.03 -3.48 13.34
CA ASP A 9 14.62 -3.09 13.51
C ASP A 9 14.02 -2.51 12.21
N LYS A 10 14.84 -1.81 11.44
CA LYS A 10 14.44 -1.28 10.13
C LYS A 10 14.11 -2.42 9.16
N ASP A 11 14.96 -3.44 9.09
CA ASP A 11 14.74 -4.59 8.20
C ASP A 11 13.46 -5.34 8.59
N ILE A 12 13.24 -5.54 9.89
CA ILE A 12 12.01 -6.18 10.41
C ILE A 12 10.78 -5.35 10.04
N MET A 13 10.79 -4.05 10.33
CA MET A 13 9.63 -3.19 10.05
C MET A 13 9.35 -3.06 8.55
N MET A 14 10.39 -2.98 7.71
CA MET A 14 10.23 -2.96 6.25
C MET A 14 9.67 -4.28 5.72
N ASN A 15 10.07 -5.43 6.30
CA ASN A 15 9.48 -6.72 5.98
C ASN A 15 7.99 -6.77 6.38
N VAL A 16 7.65 -6.32 7.59
CA VAL A 16 6.25 -6.22 8.05
C VAL A 16 5.43 -5.34 7.11
N LEU A 17 5.94 -4.17 6.73
CA LEU A 17 5.30 -3.29 5.75
C LEU A 17 5.06 -4.00 4.41
N GLY A 18 6.05 -4.78 3.94
CA GLY A 18 5.93 -5.59 2.72
C GLY A 18 4.83 -6.65 2.83
N ASN A 19 4.75 -7.36 3.95
CA ASN A 19 3.70 -8.37 4.18
C ASN A 19 2.30 -7.75 4.19
N TYR A 20 2.12 -6.57 4.80
CA TYR A 20 0.84 -5.87 4.76
C TYR A 20 0.44 -5.48 3.33
N LYS A 21 1.39 -5.00 2.51
CA LYS A 21 1.12 -4.70 1.08
C LYS A 21 0.68 -5.96 0.31
N LEU A 22 1.38 -7.07 0.52
CA LEU A 22 1.01 -8.36 -0.08
C LEU A 22 -0.39 -8.80 0.36
N ALA A 23 -0.71 -8.71 1.66
CA ALA A 23 -2.03 -9.07 2.19
C ALA A 23 -3.14 -8.20 1.58
N ILE A 24 -2.91 -6.89 1.42
CA ILE A 24 -3.84 -5.96 0.75
C ILE A 24 -4.11 -6.41 -0.69
N GLU A 25 -3.07 -6.73 -1.47
CA GLU A 25 -3.22 -7.23 -2.84
C GLU A 25 -4.04 -8.53 -2.86
N MET A 26 -3.71 -9.49 -2.00
CA MET A 26 -4.42 -10.77 -1.91
C MET A 26 -5.90 -10.59 -1.55
N PHE A 27 -6.23 -9.78 -0.55
CA PHE A 27 -7.64 -9.55 -0.17
C PHE A 27 -8.40 -8.78 -1.23
N SER A 28 -7.75 -7.84 -1.93
CA SER A 28 -8.36 -7.16 -3.07
C SER A 28 -8.71 -8.14 -4.20
N HIS A 29 -7.78 -9.03 -4.58
CA HIS A 29 -8.06 -10.08 -5.57
C HIS A 29 -9.19 -11.00 -5.11
N ALA A 30 -9.13 -11.50 -3.89
CA ALA A 30 -10.14 -12.39 -3.33
C ALA A 30 -11.53 -11.74 -3.28
N ALA A 31 -11.62 -10.45 -2.93
CA ALA A 31 -12.89 -9.72 -2.92
C ALA A 31 -13.50 -9.56 -4.33
N VAL A 32 -12.66 -9.38 -5.36
CA VAL A 32 -13.11 -9.27 -6.76
C VAL A 32 -13.55 -10.62 -7.33
N GLU A 33 -12.85 -11.71 -6.98
CA GLU A 33 -13.07 -13.04 -7.55
C GLU A 33 -14.12 -13.88 -6.78
N SER A 34 -14.56 -13.42 -5.60
CA SER A 34 -15.54 -14.13 -4.78
C SER A 34 -16.95 -14.10 -5.38
N ALA A 35 -17.45 -15.28 -5.76
CA ALA A 35 -18.83 -15.45 -6.24
C ALA A 35 -19.90 -15.40 -5.13
N ASN A 36 -19.52 -15.70 -3.88
CA ASN A 36 -20.43 -15.65 -2.73
C ASN A 36 -20.35 -14.28 -2.05
N GLU A 37 -21.49 -13.60 -1.94
CA GLU A 37 -21.57 -12.24 -1.39
C GLU A 37 -21.18 -12.13 0.09
N SER A 38 -21.43 -13.17 0.90
CA SER A 38 -21.00 -13.20 2.29
C SER A 38 -19.48 -13.29 2.40
N ILE A 39 -18.85 -14.14 1.59
CA ILE A 39 -17.39 -14.30 1.55
C ILE A 39 -16.73 -13.04 0.99
N ARG A 40 -17.29 -12.46 -0.08
CA ARG A 40 -16.83 -11.20 -0.65
C ARG A 40 -16.80 -10.09 0.40
N ARG A 41 -17.86 -9.96 1.19
CA ARG A 41 -17.96 -8.97 2.26
C ARG A 41 -16.91 -9.18 3.34
N GLU A 42 -16.62 -10.43 3.68
CA GLU A 42 -15.57 -10.75 4.64
C GLU A 42 -14.19 -10.31 4.12
N TYR A 43 -13.85 -10.59 2.86
CA TYR A 43 -12.60 -10.09 2.27
C TYR A 43 -12.52 -8.56 2.23
N ILE A 44 -13.63 -7.87 1.95
CA ILE A 44 -13.68 -6.40 2.00
C ILE A 44 -13.43 -5.89 3.43
N ASN A 45 -14.02 -6.53 4.43
CA ASN A 45 -13.80 -6.16 5.84
C ASN A 45 -12.33 -6.38 6.25
N LEU A 46 -11.75 -7.53 5.91
CA LEU A 46 -10.35 -7.84 6.15
C LEU A 46 -9.42 -6.86 5.44
N LEU A 47 -9.72 -6.52 4.19
CA LEU A 47 -9.00 -5.52 3.41
C LEU A 47 -8.99 -4.16 4.12
N ASN A 48 -10.17 -3.69 4.56
CA ASN A 48 -10.29 -2.41 5.26
C ASN A 48 -9.47 -2.38 6.56
N SER A 49 -9.57 -3.41 7.39
CA SER A 49 -8.75 -3.51 8.62
C SER A 49 -7.25 -3.56 8.31
N THR A 50 -6.86 -4.32 7.28
CA THR A 50 -5.46 -4.46 6.87
C THR A 50 -4.89 -3.13 6.35
N LEU A 51 -5.69 -2.32 5.67
CA LEU A 51 -5.29 -0.97 5.22
C LEU A 51 -4.98 -0.04 6.41
N GLU A 52 -5.81 -0.07 7.45
CA GLU A 52 -5.59 0.73 8.67
C GLU A 52 -4.36 0.28 9.46
N ASP A 53 -4.16 -1.04 9.61
CA ASP A 53 -2.98 -1.59 10.25
C ASP A 53 -1.70 -1.25 9.48
N GLN A 54 -1.73 -1.41 8.16
CA GLN A 54 -0.63 -1.04 7.26
C GLN A 54 -0.31 0.45 7.38
N ARG A 55 -1.32 1.31 7.52
CA ARG A 55 -1.13 2.75 7.73
C ARG A 55 -0.39 3.05 9.04
N THR A 56 -0.71 2.33 10.11
CA THR A 56 -0.03 2.44 11.40
C THR A 56 1.45 2.05 11.30
N VAL A 57 1.75 0.94 10.61
CA VAL A 57 3.12 0.51 10.33
C VAL A 57 3.86 1.55 9.49
N TRP A 58 3.25 2.04 8.41
CA TRP A 58 3.85 3.04 7.55
C TRP A 58 4.18 4.33 8.30
N ASN A 59 3.25 4.83 9.12
CA ASN A 59 3.48 6.03 9.94
C ASN A 59 4.70 5.84 10.85
N SER A 60 4.80 4.67 11.48
CA SER A 60 5.91 4.32 12.37
C SER A 60 7.26 4.29 11.64
N ILE A 61 7.31 3.73 10.43
CA ILE A 61 8.52 3.68 9.59
C ILE A 61 8.89 5.08 9.10
N ASN A 62 7.89 5.85 8.68
CA ASN A 62 8.09 7.21 8.15
C ASN A 62 8.60 8.18 9.22
N GLN A 63 8.05 8.12 10.44
CA GLN A 63 8.52 8.93 11.59
C GLN A 63 9.99 8.69 11.93
N ARG A 64 10.51 7.48 11.67
CA ARG A 64 11.92 7.11 11.88
C ARG A 64 12.82 7.46 10.69
N GLY A 65 12.27 8.04 9.61
CA GLY A 65 13.00 8.35 8.39
C GLY A 65 13.42 7.11 7.59
N TRP A 66 12.80 5.95 7.84
CA TRP A 66 13.19 4.68 7.22
C TRP A 66 12.59 4.47 5.83
N TYR A 67 11.59 5.27 5.46
CA TYR A 67 10.94 5.27 4.15
C TYR A 67 10.97 6.67 3.52
N PRO A 68 11.99 7.02 2.72
CA PRO A 68 12.06 8.35 2.12
C PRO A 68 10.98 8.50 1.03
N VAL A 69 10.08 9.46 1.22
CA VAL A 69 9.10 9.86 0.20
C VAL A 69 9.64 11.05 -0.56
N LYS A 70 9.85 10.90 -1.87
CA LYS A 70 10.19 12.03 -2.75
C LYS A 70 8.91 12.71 -3.20
N PRO A 71 8.72 14.01 -2.95
CA PRO A 71 7.59 14.73 -3.53
C PRO A 71 7.71 14.70 -5.06
N ALA A 72 6.59 14.53 -5.75
CA ALA A 72 6.56 14.65 -7.20
C ALA A 72 6.88 16.10 -7.62
N PRO A 73 7.60 16.32 -8.74
CA PRO A 73 7.81 17.65 -9.30
C PRO A 73 6.48 18.39 -9.55
N PRO A 74 6.38 19.70 -9.27
CA PRO A 74 5.15 20.47 -9.50
C PRO A 74 4.67 20.44 -10.96
N GLN A 75 5.60 20.36 -11.92
CA GLN A 75 5.29 20.26 -13.34
C GLN A 75 4.54 18.95 -13.65
N ASP A 76 5.07 17.80 -13.20
CA ASP A 76 4.43 16.49 -13.34
C ASP A 76 3.02 16.46 -12.73
N ILE A 77 2.82 17.13 -11.58
CA ILE A 77 1.51 17.27 -10.95
C ILE A 77 0.55 18.05 -11.87
N GLN A 78 1.01 19.16 -12.45
CA GLN A 78 0.20 20.00 -13.33
C GLN A 78 -0.14 19.29 -14.65
N GLU A 79 0.82 18.57 -15.23
CA GLU A 79 0.61 17.76 -16.43
C GLU A 79 -0.40 16.64 -16.19
N ALA A 80 -0.27 15.89 -15.09
CA ALA A 80 -1.22 14.84 -14.72
C ALA A 80 -2.64 15.41 -14.52
N ARG A 81 -2.77 16.55 -13.83
CA ARG A 81 -4.05 17.25 -13.68
C ARG A 81 -4.66 17.59 -15.04
N ASN A 82 -3.89 18.17 -15.96
CA ASN A 82 -4.37 18.54 -17.29
C ASN A 82 -4.80 17.30 -18.11
N LYS A 83 -4.05 16.19 -18.02
CA LYS A 83 -4.38 14.93 -18.72
C LYS A 83 -5.74 14.37 -18.32
N PHE A 84 -6.06 14.38 -17.03
CA PHE A 84 -7.32 13.84 -16.51
C PHE A 84 -8.44 14.87 -16.35
N ARG A 85 -8.19 16.15 -16.69
CA ARG A 85 -9.20 17.22 -16.67
C ARG A 85 -10.18 17.14 -17.85
N GLN A 86 -9.87 16.39 -18.92
CA GLN A 86 -10.81 16.23 -20.01
C GLN A 86 -11.97 15.32 -19.57
N PRO A 87 -13.23 15.79 -19.59
CA PRO A 87 -14.37 14.93 -19.31
C PRO A 87 -14.40 13.79 -20.34
N VAL A 88 -14.49 12.56 -19.83
CA VAL A 88 -14.82 11.37 -20.61
C VAL A 88 -16.24 11.57 -21.15
N GLY A 89 -16.40 12.20 -22.32
CA GLY A 89 -17.74 12.53 -22.83
C GLY A 89 -17.85 13.47 -24.03
N MET A 90 -16.87 13.51 -24.95
CA MET A 90 -17.05 14.10 -26.28
C MET A 90 -16.39 13.23 -27.36
N MET A 91 -17.04 12.11 -27.70
CA MET A 91 -17.01 11.45 -29.01
C MET A 91 -18.39 10.83 -29.26
#